data_AF-A0A511J921-F1
#
_entry.id   AF-A0A511J921-F1
#
_cell.length_a   1.000
_cell.length_b   1.000
_cell.length_c   1.000
_cell.angle_alpha   90.00
_cell.angle_beta   90.00
_cell.angle_gamma   90.00
#
_symmetry.space_group_name_H-M   'P 1'
#
loop_
_entity.id
_entity.type
_entity.pdbx_description
1 polymer ?
#
loop_
_entity_poly.entity_id
_entity_poly.type
_entity_poly.pdbx_seq_one_letter_code
_entity_poly.pdbx_strand_id
1 'polypeptide(L)'
;MSAAHQLELVDAEATRAFGRALATVLRAGDLVVLTGDLGAGKTTLTQGIGAGLGVRGHVASPTFVIAREHPPLPRPDGTRGPGLVHVDAYRIGSLDEVEALDLDASLDECVTVVEWGAGWVEGIAADRLEVTLARERGRASDERASGGSAGHGSDEGEPDDDGGAGVRTVTLRGVGERWAGADLAALAAASTAAASTAAASTTTASTADVAG
;
A
#
# COMPACT_ATOMS: atom_id res chain seq x y z
N MET A 1 9.43 -18.72 -8.42
CA MET A 1 8.20 -17.90 -8.34
C MET A 1 7.09 -18.76 -7.77
N SER A 2 6.36 -18.27 -6.77
CA SER A 2 5.26 -18.99 -6.13
C SER A 2 3.92 -18.77 -6.87
N ALA A 3 2.89 -19.50 -6.45
CA ALA A 3 1.53 -19.30 -6.92
C ALA A 3 1.04 -17.89 -6.55
N ALA A 4 0.16 -17.33 -7.39
CA ALA A 4 -0.51 -16.08 -7.08
C ALA A 4 -1.70 -16.31 -6.14
N HIS A 5 -1.89 -15.42 -5.18
CA HIS A 5 -2.98 -15.47 -4.22
C HIS A 5 -3.81 -14.20 -4.29
N GLN A 6 -5.13 -14.33 -4.38
CA GLN A 6 -6.04 -13.19 -4.53
C GLN A 6 -6.87 -12.96 -3.27
N LEU A 7 -7.17 -11.69 -3.00
CA LEU A 7 -8.07 -11.26 -1.93
C LEU A 7 -8.84 -10.01 -2.37
N GLU A 8 -9.97 -9.77 -1.72
CA GLU A 8 -10.80 -8.58 -1.92
C GLU A 8 -10.75 -7.67 -0.68
N LEU A 9 -10.54 -6.38 -0.91
CA LEU A 9 -10.48 -5.35 0.12
C LEU A 9 -11.60 -4.35 -0.15
N VAL A 10 -12.59 -4.32 0.75
CA VAL A 10 -13.86 -3.63 0.53
C VAL A 10 -13.75 -2.10 0.57
N ASP A 11 -12.73 -1.57 1.24
CA ASP A 11 -12.49 -0.14 1.39
C ASP A 11 -11.00 0.17 1.70
N ALA A 12 -10.73 1.45 1.94
CA ALA A 12 -9.41 1.93 2.31
C ALA A 12 -8.93 1.39 3.67
N GLU A 13 -9.82 1.16 4.64
CA GLU A 13 -9.40 0.63 5.93
C GLU A 13 -9.06 -0.85 5.87
N ALA A 14 -9.80 -1.65 5.09
CA ALA A 14 -9.44 -3.02 4.74
C ALA A 14 -8.06 -3.05 4.05
N THR A 15 -7.76 -2.06 3.21
CA THR A 15 -6.44 -1.91 2.57
C THR A 15 -5.33 -1.63 3.59
N ARG A 16 -5.56 -0.72 4.54
CA ARG A 16 -4.60 -0.45 5.63
C ARG A 16 -4.45 -1.65 6.57
N ALA A 17 -5.55 -2.33 6.90
CA ALA A 17 -5.55 -3.54 7.73
C ALA A 17 -4.77 -4.66 7.07
N PHE A 18 -4.94 -4.86 5.76
CA PHE A 18 -4.12 -5.78 4.99
C PHE A 18 -2.64 -5.39 5.03
N GLY A 19 -2.30 -4.10 4.86
CA GLY A 19 -0.91 -3.63 5.01
C GLY A 19 -0.31 -3.94 6.37
N ARG A 20 -1.08 -3.76 7.46
CA ARG A 20 -0.63 -4.13 8.82
C ARG A 20 -0.41 -5.62 8.97
N ALA A 21 -1.30 -6.44 8.41
CA ALA A 21 -1.15 -7.89 8.42
C ALA A 21 0.08 -8.33 7.61
N LEU A 22 0.27 -7.76 6.43
CA LEU A 22 1.42 -8.02 5.56
C LEU A 22 2.74 -7.67 6.26
N ALA A 23 2.79 -6.55 6.99
CA ALA A 23 3.97 -6.15 7.76
C ALA A 23 4.45 -7.22 8.77
N THR A 24 3.56 -8.09 9.27
CA THR A 24 3.93 -9.14 10.23
C THR A 24 4.80 -10.25 9.63
N VAL A 25 4.82 -10.39 8.30
CA VAL A 25 5.64 -11.38 7.59
C VAL A 25 6.85 -10.76 6.89
N LEU A 26 6.97 -9.43 6.93
CA LEU A 26 8.09 -8.68 6.36
C LEU A 26 9.27 -8.61 7.33
N ARG A 27 10.47 -8.51 6.76
CA ARG A 27 11.75 -8.45 7.44
C ARG A 27 12.63 -7.39 6.77
N ALA A 28 13.66 -6.95 7.48
CA ALA A 28 14.70 -6.11 6.90
C ALA A 28 15.29 -6.78 5.65
N GLY A 29 15.52 -6.00 4.59
CA GLY A 29 15.94 -6.46 3.27
C GLY A 29 14.80 -6.94 2.36
N ASP A 30 13.55 -7.04 2.84
CA ASP A 30 12.44 -7.44 1.97
C ASP A 30 12.04 -6.31 1.01
N LEU A 31 11.93 -6.65 -0.27
CA LEU A 31 11.40 -5.77 -1.32
C LEU A 31 9.94 -6.09 -1.63
N VAL A 32 9.08 -5.07 -1.59
CA VAL A 32 7.67 -5.12 -1.98
C VAL A 32 7.45 -4.21 -3.19
N VAL A 33 6.95 -4.77 -4.28
CA VAL A 33 6.69 -4.05 -5.53
C VAL A 33 5.19 -3.89 -5.71
N LEU A 34 4.71 -2.65 -5.68
CA LEU A 34 3.29 -2.30 -5.83
C LEU A 34 2.98 -1.89 -7.27
N THR A 35 2.02 -2.57 -7.88
CA THR A 35 1.52 -2.29 -9.24
C THR A 35 0.03 -2.02 -9.21
N GLY A 36 -0.43 -1.06 -10.00
CA GLY A 36 -1.86 -0.74 -10.13
C GLY A 36 -2.07 0.67 -10.66
N ASP A 37 -3.23 0.92 -11.26
CA ASP A 37 -3.61 2.23 -11.81
C ASP A 37 -3.53 3.37 -10.77
N LEU A 38 -3.60 4.62 -11.24
CA LEU A 38 -3.74 5.79 -10.36
C LEU A 38 -5.01 5.62 -9.50
N GLY A 39 -4.91 5.88 -8.20
CA GLY A 39 -6.01 5.67 -7.26
C GLY A 39 -6.33 4.20 -6.94
N ALA A 40 -5.49 3.24 -7.33
CA ALA A 40 -5.66 1.82 -6.96
C ALA A 40 -5.44 1.54 -5.46
N GLY A 41 -4.94 2.50 -4.70
CA GLY A 41 -4.69 2.36 -3.26
C GLY A 41 -3.28 1.88 -2.89
N LYS A 42 -2.29 2.07 -3.76
CA LYS A 42 -0.88 1.71 -3.50
C LYS A 42 -0.35 2.43 -2.25
N THR A 43 -0.43 3.76 -2.21
CA THR A 43 -0.06 4.56 -1.03
C THR A 43 -0.84 4.15 0.23
N THR A 44 -2.14 3.84 0.10
CA THR A 44 -2.97 3.36 1.22
C THR A 44 -2.45 2.03 1.79
N LEU A 45 -2.01 1.13 0.92
CA LEU A 45 -1.36 -0.11 1.34
C LEU A 45 -0.03 0.18 2.04
N THR A 46 0.80 1.06 1.48
CA THR A 46 2.08 1.46 2.08
C THR A 46 1.91 2.08 3.46
N GLN A 47 0.86 2.89 3.66
CA GLN A 47 0.48 3.41 4.98
C GLN A 47 0.19 2.29 5.98
N GLY A 48 -0.56 1.27 5.56
CA GLY A 48 -0.84 0.09 6.38
C GLY A 48 0.44 -0.66 6.75
N ILE A 49 1.35 -0.84 5.79
CA ILE A 49 2.66 -1.48 6.00
C ILE A 49 3.47 -0.69 7.02
N GLY A 50 3.64 0.62 6.83
CA GLY A 50 4.38 1.48 7.76
C GLY A 50 3.80 1.44 9.18
N ALA A 51 2.48 1.47 9.31
CA ALA A 51 1.82 1.32 10.60
C ALA A 51 2.09 -0.05 11.25
N GLY A 52 2.06 -1.13 10.48
CA GLY A 52 2.35 -2.49 10.98
C GLY A 52 3.82 -2.69 11.37
N LEU A 53 4.74 -2.03 10.67
CA LEU A 53 6.17 -2.02 11.00
C LEU A 53 6.49 -1.14 12.22
N GLY A 54 5.60 -0.19 12.56
CA GLY A 54 5.81 0.75 13.65
C GLY A 54 6.84 1.82 13.32
N VAL A 55 6.81 2.35 12.10
CA VAL A 55 7.75 3.40 11.66
C VAL A 55 7.31 4.79 12.10
N ARG A 56 8.26 5.73 12.12
CA ARG A 56 8.02 7.11 12.53
C ARG A 56 7.39 7.93 11.41
N GLY A 57 6.46 8.79 11.83
CA GLY A 57 5.88 9.81 10.96
C GLY A 57 4.74 9.28 10.11
N HIS A 58 4.11 10.20 9.39
CA HIS A 58 3.05 9.87 8.45
C HIS A 58 3.65 9.39 7.13
N VAL A 59 3.18 8.25 6.63
CA VAL A 59 3.55 7.72 5.31
C VAL A 59 2.64 8.35 4.26
N ALA A 60 3.20 9.26 3.48
CA ALA A 60 2.53 9.89 2.35
C ALA A 60 3.26 9.54 1.05
N SER A 61 2.52 9.56 -0.06
CA SER A 61 3.09 9.41 -1.40
C SER A 61 4.27 10.38 -1.56
N PRO A 62 5.45 9.92 -1.99
CA PRO A 62 6.60 10.78 -2.24
C PRO A 62 6.40 11.56 -3.57
N THR A 63 5.32 12.34 -3.66
CA THR A 63 4.88 13.02 -4.90
C THR A 63 5.91 14.03 -5.44
N PHE A 64 6.81 14.52 -4.58
CA PHE A 64 7.83 15.53 -4.91
C PHE A 64 9.28 15.06 -4.68
N VAL A 65 9.48 13.84 -4.18
CA VAL A 65 10.81 13.27 -3.87
C VAL A 65 10.85 11.84 -4.38
N ILE A 66 12.01 11.28 -4.73
CA ILE A 66 12.04 9.93 -5.32
C ILE A 66 11.76 8.86 -4.24
N ALA A 67 12.29 9.06 -3.04
CA ALA A 67 12.11 8.16 -1.90
C ALA A 67 11.94 8.90 -0.57
N ARG A 68 11.32 8.23 0.40
CA ARG A 68 11.24 8.65 1.80
C ARG A 68 11.63 7.51 2.73
N GLU A 69 12.48 7.82 3.71
CA GLU A 69 12.81 6.90 4.79
C GLU A 69 11.95 7.18 6.02
N HIS A 70 11.41 6.11 6.57
CA HIS A 70 10.64 6.10 7.79
C HIS A 70 11.34 5.18 8.81
N PRO A 71 12.15 5.76 9.72
CA PRO A 71 12.90 4.98 10.69
C PRO A 71 11.98 4.30 11.72
N PRO A 72 12.37 3.14 12.27
CA PRO A 72 11.53 2.40 13.21
C PRO A 72 11.39 3.14 14.55
N LEU A 73 10.22 2.99 15.18
CA LEU A 73 10.01 3.37 16.58
C LEU A 73 10.46 2.25 17.51
N PRO A 74 10.92 2.57 18.74
CA PRO A 74 11.18 1.55 19.76
C PRO A 74 9.89 0.81 20.11
N ARG A 75 9.97 -0.52 20.24
CA ARG A 75 8.90 -1.34 20.80
C ARG A 75 8.89 -1.27 22.33
N PRO A 76 7.80 -1.67 23.00
CA PRO A 76 7.72 -1.68 24.47
C PRO A 76 8.81 -2.50 25.16
N ASP A 77 9.34 -3.52 24.48
CA ASP A 77 10.44 -4.38 24.97
C ASP A 77 11.85 -3.78 24.72
N GLY A 78 11.93 -2.57 24.16
CA GLY A 78 13.19 -1.90 23.83
C GLY A 78 13.81 -2.32 22.50
N THR A 79 13.23 -3.30 21.78
CA THR A 79 13.71 -3.70 20.45
C THR A 79 13.25 -2.73 19.37
N ARG A 80 13.84 -2.83 18.17
CA ARG A 80 13.40 -2.11 16.98
C ARG A 80 13.05 -3.09 15.86
N GLY A 81 12.02 -2.77 15.11
CA GLY A 81 11.72 -3.44 13.84
C GLY A 81 12.55 -2.88 12.70
N PRO A 82 12.35 -3.39 11.47
CA PRO A 82 12.92 -2.74 10.29
C PRO A 82 12.30 -1.36 10.10
N GLY A 83 13.06 -0.45 9.48
CA GLY A 83 12.50 0.79 8.93
C GLY A 83 11.67 0.53 7.68
N LEU A 84 11.17 1.61 7.08
CA LEU A 84 10.48 1.57 5.79
C LEU A 84 11.14 2.58 4.84
N VAL A 85 11.56 2.11 3.66
CA VAL A 85 11.90 2.97 2.53
C VAL A 85 10.74 2.93 1.55
N HIS A 86 10.13 4.08 1.26
CA HIS A 86 9.01 4.19 0.32
C HIS A 86 9.48 4.95 -0.92
N VAL A 87 9.50 4.27 -2.06
CA VAL A 87 9.97 4.78 -3.35
C VAL A 87 8.79 4.90 -4.32
N ASP A 88 8.73 5.99 -5.08
CA ASP A 88 7.83 6.12 -6.23
C ASP A 88 8.63 6.07 -7.54
N ALA A 89 8.59 4.92 -8.22
CA ALA A 89 9.31 4.70 -9.46
C ALA A 89 8.70 5.37 -10.68
N TYR A 90 7.49 5.94 -10.57
CA TYR A 90 6.90 6.74 -11.66
C TYR A 90 7.77 7.94 -12.04
N ARG A 91 8.60 8.42 -11.10
CA ARG A 91 9.48 9.58 -11.29
C ARG A 91 10.92 9.22 -11.64
N ILE A 92 11.29 7.95 -11.58
CA ILE A 92 12.67 7.52 -11.83
C ILE A 92 12.93 7.53 -13.34
N GLY A 93 13.84 8.41 -13.78
CA GLY A 93 14.28 8.49 -15.16
C GLY A 93 15.41 7.51 -15.51
N SER A 94 16.24 7.13 -14.52
CA SER A 94 17.39 6.24 -14.68
C SER A 94 17.74 5.52 -13.36
N LEU A 95 18.48 4.41 -13.44
CA LEU A 95 18.97 3.70 -12.25
C LEU A 95 19.90 4.57 -11.39
N ASP A 96 20.68 5.46 -12.02
CA ASP A 96 21.57 6.42 -11.36
C ASP A 96 20.83 7.35 -10.38
N GLU A 97 19.56 7.67 -10.63
CA GLU A 97 18.74 8.48 -9.71
C GLU A 97 18.41 7.73 -8.42
N VAL A 98 18.39 6.39 -8.46
CA VAL A 98 18.19 5.55 -7.27
C VAL A 98 19.50 5.42 -6.49
N GLU A 99 20.61 5.19 -7.18
CA GLU A 99 21.95 5.12 -6.56
C GLU A 99 22.32 6.44 -5.88
N ALA A 100 21.91 7.58 -6.45
CA ALA A 100 22.13 8.91 -5.88
C ALA A 100 21.36 9.15 -4.56
N LEU A 101 20.40 8.31 -4.20
CA LEU A 101 19.64 8.43 -2.95
C LEU A 101 20.40 7.88 -1.74
N ASP A 102 21.57 7.25 -1.93
CA ASP A 102 22.39 6.66 -0.86
C ASP A 102 21.59 5.72 0.06
N LEU A 103 20.63 5.00 -0.52
CA LEU A 103 19.74 4.08 0.21
C LEU A 103 20.44 2.77 0.60
N ASP A 104 21.62 2.49 0.07
CA ASP A 104 22.29 1.19 0.22
C ASP A 104 22.47 0.76 1.68
N ALA A 105 22.78 1.71 2.57
CA ALA A 105 22.91 1.42 4.00
C ALA A 105 21.55 1.19 4.70
N SER A 106 20.45 1.75 4.18
CA SER A 106 19.12 1.62 4.75
C SER A 106 18.34 0.43 4.19
N LEU A 107 18.63 -0.03 2.97
CA LEU A 107 17.94 -1.16 2.33
C LEU A 107 18.05 -2.47 3.13
N ASP A 108 19.23 -2.77 3.70
CA ASP A 108 19.46 -3.99 4.48
C ASP A 108 18.76 -3.96 5.86
N GLU A 109 18.46 -2.77 6.38
CA GLU A 109 17.81 -2.56 7.68
C GLU A 109 16.30 -2.25 7.56
N CYS A 110 15.82 -2.00 6.35
CA CYS A 110 14.45 -1.59 6.07
C CYS A 110 13.68 -2.62 5.25
N VAL A 111 12.36 -2.49 5.28
CA VAL A 111 11.50 -2.99 4.21
C VAL A 111 11.44 -1.91 3.14
N THR A 112 11.63 -2.27 1.88
CA THR A 112 11.52 -1.33 0.76
C THR A 112 10.22 -1.55 0.01
N VAL A 113 9.40 -0.51 -0.09
CA VAL A 113 8.17 -0.51 -0.87
C VAL A 113 8.36 0.39 -2.09
N VAL A 114 8.27 -0.20 -3.28
CA VAL A 114 8.39 0.52 -4.55
C VAL A 114 7.04 0.56 -5.24
N GLU A 115 6.49 1.76 -5.43
CA GLU A 115 5.33 1.97 -6.28
C GLU A 115 5.74 2.08 -7.75
N TRP A 116 4.93 1.52 -8.65
CA TRP A 116 5.15 1.53 -10.10
C TRP A 116 6.44 0.82 -10.56
N GLY A 117 6.98 -0.10 -9.76
CA GLY A 117 8.23 -0.80 -10.07
C GLY A 117 8.13 -1.89 -11.14
N ALA A 118 6.93 -2.26 -11.61
CA ALA A 118 6.77 -3.30 -12.65
C ALA A 118 7.60 -2.96 -13.91
N GLY A 119 8.34 -3.92 -14.44
CA GLY A 119 9.30 -3.73 -15.54
C GLY A 119 10.66 -3.13 -15.15
N TRP A 120 10.79 -2.44 -14.01
CA TRP A 120 12.07 -1.92 -13.49
C TRP A 120 12.79 -2.92 -12.57
N VAL A 121 12.07 -3.48 -11.58
CA VAL A 121 12.68 -4.32 -10.53
C VAL A 121 12.81 -5.80 -10.89
N GLU A 122 12.25 -6.21 -12.03
CA GLU A 122 12.27 -7.61 -12.47
C GLU A 122 13.68 -8.13 -12.79
N GLY A 123 14.61 -7.24 -13.13
CA GLY A 123 16.03 -7.55 -13.36
C GLY A 123 16.97 -7.23 -12.20
N ILE A 124 16.47 -6.61 -11.13
CA ILE A 124 17.31 -6.02 -10.07
C ILE A 124 17.31 -6.88 -8.79
N ALA A 125 16.16 -7.45 -8.42
CA ALA A 125 16.02 -8.21 -7.18
C ALA A 125 15.59 -9.67 -7.43
N ALA A 126 16.42 -10.62 -6.95
CA ALA A 126 16.14 -12.05 -7.01
C ALA A 126 14.96 -12.45 -6.12
N ASP A 127 14.83 -11.79 -4.97
CA ASP A 127 13.77 -11.99 -3.98
C ASP A 127 12.89 -10.75 -3.88
N ARG A 128 11.57 -10.91 -4.07
CA ARG A 128 10.59 -9.81 -3.94
C ARG A 128 9.17 -10.32 -3.77
N LEU A 129 8.32 -9.50 -3.16
CA LEU A 129 6.87 -9.68 -3.17
C LEU A 129 6.25 -8.73 -4.18
N GLU A 130 5.58 -9.30 -5.18
CA GLU A 130 4.78 -8.55 -6.15
C GLU A 130 3.34 -8.43 -5.61
N VAL A 131 2.85 -7.20 -5.52
CA VAL A 131 1.48 -6.89 -5.09
C VAL A 131 0.80 -6.06 -6.17
N THR A 132 -0.22 -6.64 -6.81
CA THR A 132 -1.04 -5.94 -7.80
C THR A 132 -2.36 -5.52 -7.19
N LEU A 133 -2.71 -4.24 -7.29
CA LEU A 133 -3.98 -3.67 -6.84
C LEU A 133 -4.80 -3.27 -8.06
N ALA A 134 -5.98 -3.86 -8.21
CA ALA A 134 -6.96 -3.51 -9.22
C ALA A 134 -8.23 -3.00 -8.54
N ARG A 135 -8.72 -1.84 -8.98
CA ARG A 135 -10.04 -1.33 -8.59
C ARG A 135 -11.04 -1.71 -9.66
N GLU A 136 -12.19 -2.27 -9.28
CA GLU A 136 -13.32 -2.35 -10.20
C GLU A 136 -13.72 -0.91 -10.56
N ARG A 137 -13.49 -0.51 -11.81
CA ARG A 137 -14.03 0.76 -12.30
C ARG A 137 -15.53 0.62 -12.25
N GLY A 138 -16.18 1.29 -11.30
CA GLY A 138 -17.63 1.47 -11.34
C GLY A 138 -17.99 1.93 -12.74
N ARG A 139 -19.03 1.32 -13.32
CA ARG A 139 -19.57 1.76 -14.61
C ARG A 139 -19.69 3.27 -14.54
N ALA A 140 -18.95 3.97 -15.40
CA ALA A 140 -18.96 5.42 -15.46
C ALA A 140 -20.44 5.86 -15.52
N SER A 141 -20.93 6.47 -14.46
CA SER A 141 -22.11 7.31 -14.55
C SER A 141 -21.67 8.52 -15.36
N ASP A 142 -21.86 8.41 -16.66
CA ASP A 142 -21.92 9.54 -17.59
C ASP A 142 -22.98 10.53 -17.06
N GLU A 143 -22.55 11.48 -16.23
CA GLU A 143 -23.29 12.72 -15.99
C GLU A 143 -22.47 13.88 -16.52
N ARG A 144 -22.50 14.03 -17.84
CA ARG A 144 -22.32 15.33 -18.48
C ARG A 144 -23.58 16.15 -18.27
N ALA A 145 -23.44 17.31 -17.60
CA ALA A 145 -24.18 18.58 -17.68
C ALA A 145 -24.40 19.13 -16.26
N SER A 146 -24.21 20.40 -15.89
CA SER A 146 -23.88 21.64 -16.60
C SER A 146 -23.60 22.75 -15.58
N GLY A 147 -22.61 23.62 -15.82
CA GLY A 147 -22.67 25.07 -15.55
C GLY A 147 -22.41 25.61 -14.13
N GLY A 148 -21.50 26.60 -14.02
CA GLY A 148 -21.53 27.58 -12.91
C GLY A 148 -20.20 28.21 -12.47
N SER A 149 -19.77 29.25 -13.17
CA SER A 149 -18.75 30.30 -12.87
C SER A 149 -18.25 30.55 -11.42
N ALA A 150 -16.91 30.66 -11.33
CA ALA A 150 -16.03 31.58 -10.58
C ALA A 150 -16.05 31.71 -9.03
N GLY A 151 -14.87 31.47 -8.42
CA GLY A 151 -14.46 31.97 -7.10
C GLY A 151 -12.97 31.71 -6.83
N HIS A 152 -12.20 32.78 -6.57
CA HIS A 152 -10.77 32.78 -6.21
C HIS A 152 -10.54 32.40 -4.73
N GLY A 153 -9.42 31.72 -4.44
CA GLY A 153 -8.61 32.01 -3.23
C GLY A 153 -8.38 30.87 -2.23
N SER A 154 -7.17 30.29 -2.30
CA SER A 154 -6.32 29.76 -1.22
C SER A 154 -6.88 28.73 -0.22
N ASP A 155 -6.48 27.47 -0.40
CA ASP A 155 -5.95 26.63 0.69
C ASP A 155 -5.08 25.52 0.06
N GLU A 156 -3.76 25.53 0.33
CA GLU A 156 -2.84 24.44 -0.03
C GLU A 156 -2.98 23.31 0.99
N GLY A 157 -4.13 22.64 0.98
CA GLY A 157 -4.25 21.26 1.41
C GLY A 157 -4.26 20.41 0.15
N GLU A 158 -3.23 19.58 -0.06
CA GLU A 158 -3.34 18.53 -1.07
C GLU A 158 -4.67 17.80 -0.86
N PRO A 159 -5.47 17.57 -1.91
CA PRO A 159 -6.67 16.78 -1.74
C PRO A 159 -6.20 15.42 -1.27
N ASP A 160 -6.58 15.05 -0.05
CA ASP A 160 -6.52 13.67 0.41
C ASP A 160 -7.00 12.82 -0.76
N ASP A 161 -6.12 12.00 -1.33
CA ASP A 161 -6.47 11.01 -2.36
C ASP A 161 -7.45 10.07 -1.67
N ASP A 162 -8.72 10.45 -1.79
CA ASP A 162 -9.90 9.74 -1.33
C ASP A 162 -9.75 8.30 -1.81
N GLY A 163 -9.24 7.43 -0.94
CA GLY A 163 -10.10 6.69 0.00
C GLY A 163 -11.30 5.96 -0.60
N GLY A 164 -11.46 5.99 -1.92
CA GLY A 164 -12.77 5.94 -2.57
C GLY A 164 -13.49 4.67 -2.21
N ALA A 165 -14.80 4.78 -1.97
CA ALA A 165 -15.65 3.61 -1.89
C ALA A 165 -15.41 2.71 -3.11
N GLY A 166 -15.20 1.41 -2.87
CA GLY A 166 -15.03 0.43 -3.94
C GLY A 166 -14.15 -0.74 -3.53
N VAL A 167 -14.50 -1.92 -4.03
CA VAL A 167 -13.72 -3.13 -3.80
C VAL A 167 -12.41 -3.06 -4.60
N ARG A 168 -11.31 -3.44 -3.96
CA ARG A 168 -10.01 -3.67 -4.59
C ARG A 168 -9.76 -5.17 -4.65
N THR A 169 -9.46 -5.69 -5.82
CA THR A 169 -8.89 -7.03 -5.96
C THR A 169 -7.38 -6.90 -5.85
N VAL A 170 -6.80 -7.56 -4.85
CA VAL A 170 -5.36 -7.60 -4.64
C VAL A 170 -4.83 -8.98 -5.04
N THR A 171 -3.71 -9.01 -5.74
CA THR A 171 -3.01 -10.25 -6.12
C THR A 171 -1.60 -10.21 -5.54
N LEU A 172 -1.24 -11.23 -4.76
CA LEU A 172 0.06 -11.42 -4.13
C LEU A 172 0.85 -12.50 -4.84
N ARG A 173 2.14 -12.25 -5.09
CA ARG A 173 3.03 -13.25 -5.69
C ARG A 173 4.44 -13.14 -5.17
N GLY A 174 4.94 -14.23 -4.61
CA GLY A 174 6.32 -14.33 -4.15
C GLY A 174 7.27 -14.69 -5.28
N VAL A 175 8.39 -13.98 -5.37
CA VAL A 175 9.49 -14.28 -6.30
C VAL A 175 10.76 -14.52 -5.50
N GLY A 176 11.52 -15.55 -5.87
CA GLY A 176 12.74 -15.94 -5.16
C GLY A 176 12.54 -16.95 -4.01
N GLU A 177 13.64 -17.34 -3.37
CA GLU A 177 13.68 -18.32 -2.29
C GLU A 177 13.09 -17.78 -0.99
N ARG A 178 13.27 -16.48 -0.71
CA ARG A 178 12.72 -15.78 0.48
C ARG A 178 11.22 -15.98 0.63
N TRP A 179 10.50 -16.10 -0.48
CA TRP A 179 9.04 -16.20 -0.52
C TRP A 179 8.51 -17.61 -0.76
N ALA A 180 9.39 -18.59 -1.01
CA ALA A 180 8.97 -19.98 -1.28
C ALA A 180 8.29 -20.65 -0.07
N GLY A 181 8.66 -20.25 1.15
CA GLY A 181 8.08 -20.75 2.40
C GLY A 181 7.10 -19.80 3.09
N ALA A 182 6.79 -18.65 2.50
CA ALA A 182 5.84 -17.70 3.07
C ALA A 182 4.40 -18.14 2.78
N ASP A 183 3.56 -18.25 3.82
CA ASP A 183 2.16 -18.64 3.67
C ASP A 183 1.30 -17.43 3.23
N LEU A 184 1.52 -16.99 2.00
CA LEU A 184 0.77 -15.90 1.37
C LEU A 184 -0.71 -16.27 1.17
N ALA A 185 -1.03 -17.56 1.08
CA ALA A 185 -2.40 -18.06 0.99
C ALA A 185 -3.16 -17.81 2.31
N ALA A 186 -2.57 -18.18 3.45
CA ALA A 186 -3.16 -17.93 4.76
C ALA A 186 -3.31 -16.44 5.03
N LEU A 187 -2.32 -15.62 4.65
CA LEU A 187 -2.39 -14.17 4.77
C LEU A 187 -3.59 -13.61 3.97
N ALA A 188 -3.73 -13.99 2.71
CA ALA A 188 -4.83 -13.55 1.84
C ALA A 188 -6.21 -13.97 2.40
N ALA A 189 -6.32 -15.22 2.88
CA ALA A 189 -7.56 -15.75 3.46
C ALA A 189 -7.95 -15.01 4.75
N ALA A 190 -7.00 -14.78 5.66
CA ALA A 190 -7.23 -14.08 6.92
C ALA A 190 -7.69 -12.63 6.68
N SER A 191 -7.09 -11.93 5.71
CA SER A 191 -7.46 -10.56 5.37
C SER A 191 -8.83 -10.46 4.70
N THR A 192 -9.19 -11.43 3.86
CA THR A 192 -10.55 -11.51 3.26
C THR A 192 -11.62 -11.70 4.34
N ALA A 193 -11.38 -12.59 5.30
CA ALA A 193 -12.30 -12.83 6.42
C ALA A 193 -12.45 -11.62 7.33
N ALA A 194 -11.35 -10.92 7.63
CA ALA A 194 -11.35 -9.70 8.42
C ALA A 194 -12.13 -8.57 7.72
N ALA A 195 -11.93 -8.39 6.41
CA ALA A 195 -12.65 -7.40 5.61
C ALA A 195 -14.18 -7.66 5.58
N SER A 196 -14.58 -8.93 5.46
CA SER A 196 -16.00 -9.33 5.47
C SER A 196 -16.68 -9.10 6.82
N THR A 197 -15.96 -9.36 7.92
CA THR A 197 -16.49 -9.17 9.30
C THR A 197 -16.68 -7.69 9.63
N ALA A 198 -15.73 -6.85 9.21
CA ALA A 198 -15.84 -5.40 9.37
C ALA A 198 -17.03 -4.83 8.58
N ALA A 199 -17.22 -5.26 7.32
CA ALA A 199 -18.34 -4.83 6.50
C ALA A 199 -19.72 -5.18 7.12
N ALA A 200 -19.88 -6.39 7.64
CA ALA A 200 -21.14 -6.82 8.27
C ALA A 200 -21.48 -6.03 9.55
N SER A 201 -20.46 -5.61 10.30
CA SER A 201 -20.64 -4.82 11.53
C SER A 201 -21.09 -3.39 11.23
N THR A 202 -20.59 -2.78 10.15
CA THR A 202 -20.98 -1.44 9.70
C THR A 202 -22.41 -1.38 9.18
N THR A 203 -22.89 -2.42 8.48
CA THR A 203 -24.28 -2.49 8.00
C THR A 203 -25.29 -2.55 9.14
N THR A 204 -24.96 -3.25 10.23
CA THR A 204 -25.89 -3.45 11.37
C THR A 204 -26.07 -2.17 12.20
N ALA A 205 -25.06 -1.29 12.26
CA ALA A 205 -25.12 -0.02 12.99
C ALA A 205 -26.00 1.03 12.30
N SER A 206 -26.14 0.98 10.97
CA SER A 206 -26.92 1.96 10.21
C SER A 206 -28.44 1.77 10.29
N THR A 207 -28.93 0.61 10.73
CA THR A 207 -30.38 0.31 10.84
C THR A 207 -31.01 0.70 12.17
N ALA A 208 -30.22 1.17 13.14
CA ALA A 208 -30.71 1.49 14.49
C ALA A 208 -31.21 2.93 14.69
N ASP A 209 -31.09 3.81 13.69
CA ASP A 209 -31.33 5.27 13.85
C ASP A 209 -32.58 5.80 13.10
N VAL A 210 -33.55 4.93 12.77
CA VAL A 210 -34.83 5.33 12.11
C VAL A 210 -36.05 4.97 12.97
N ALA A 211 -35.88 4.82 14.28
CA ALA A 211 -36.98 4.63 15.22
C ALA A 211 -36.70 5.34 16.55
N GLY A 212 -36.87 6.66 16.54
CA GLY A 212 -36.82 7.52 17.73
C GLY A 212 -37.62 8.78 17.53
#